data_AF-A0A969PUZ1-F1
#
_entry.id   AF-A0A969PUZ1-F1
#
_cell.length_a   1.000
_cell.length_b   1.000
_cell.length_c   1.000
_cell.angle_alpha   90.00
_cell.angle_beta   90.00
_cell.angle_gamma   90.00
#
_symmetry.space_group_name_H-M   'P 1'
#
loop_
_entity.id
_entity.type
_entity.pdbx_description
1 polymer ?
#
loop_
_entity_poly.entity_id
_entity_poly.type
_entity_poly.pdbx_seq_one_letter_code
_entity_poly.pdbx_strand_id
1 'polypeptide(L)'
;MRSQNLNWPRLAILETPIPTIFTYGSLPDNGRIVLSQGLLDCLDDDEIAAVCAHELGHIIHKDFAFMTAASTWMQLAYLSYARARNFSRKAGNDIIFKGAIAIPGIVAYTVYLVVTYLASYLSRTREVYADRFAVQITGNPNGLSRALVKIASAMLENEQNAIAGIRLLNLCDPGSAVAVGTAYRQASQPQTIGRVLLWDMFNPWSWWMEMNSTHPLMGKRLRVLATYAEQLKLETEFDLAAVIQEGKKLNKNKLYKNLLADILLYNAQWVGSILGFILGFILAISLGNQGLLPSLAFIGFGIGMLIHGFFMYPDLDPIIARADSLTLLCDPYLGPL
;
A
#
# COMPACT_ATOMS: atom_id res chain seq x y z
N MET A 1 0.21 -17.87 -27.15
CA MET A 1 1.52 -17.32 -27.59
C MET A 1 1.79 -17.56 -29.08
N ARG A 2 1.78 -18.80 -29.59
CA ARG A 2 1.78 -19.05 -31.06
C ARG A 2 0.59 -18.45 -31.81
N SER A 3 -0.54 -18.22 -31.14
CA SER A 3 -1.74 -17.60 -31.71
C SER A 3 -1.69 -16.07 -31.79
N GLN A 4 -0.68 -15.39 -31.23
CA GLN A 4 -0.61 -13.93 -31.17
C GLN A 4 0.63 -13.31 -31.86
N ASN A 5 1.46 -14.08 -32.56
CA ASN A 5 2.66 -13.59 -33.26
C ASN A 5 3.67 -12.79 -32.38
N LEU A 6 3.70 -13.01 -31.06
CA LEU A 6 4.74 -12.43 -30.19
C LEU A 6 5.99 -13.32 -30.17
N ASN A 7 7.16 -12.68 -30.20
CA ASN A 7 8.43 -13.34 -29.87
C ASN A 7 8.45 -13.72 -28.38
N TRP A 8 9.05 -14.87 -28.07
CA TRP A 8 9.19 -15.32 -26.68
C TRP A 8 10.00 -14.30 -25.87
N PRO A 9 9.52 -13.86 -24.69
CA PRO A 9 10.31 -13.01 -23.83
C PRO A 9 11.55 -13.77 -23.38
N ARG A 10 12.68 -13.05 -23.25
CA ARG A 10 13.91 -13.67 -22.76
C ARG A 10 13.84 -13.83 -21.25
N LEU A 11 14.21 -15.01 -20.78
CA LEU A 11 14.36 -15.28 -19.36
C LEU A 11 15.78 -14.95 -18.92
N ALA A 12 15.92 -14.32 -17.76
CA ALA A 12 17.20 -14.07 -17.11
C ALA A 12 17.10 -14.47 -15.64
N ILE A 13 18.22 -14.97 -15.10
CA ILE A 13 18.33 -15.31 -13.68
C ILE A 13 19.21 -14.26 -13.01
N LEU A 14 18.76 -13.74 -11.88
CA LEU A 14 19.48 -12.81 -11.03
C LEU A 14 20.03 -13.58 -9.82
N GLU A 15 21.34 -13.55 -9.65
CA GLU A 15 22.05 -14.19 -8.52
C GLU A 15 21.85 -13.38 -7.22
N THR A 16 20.64 -13.40 -6.68
CA THR A 16 20.28 -12.79 -5.40
C THR A 16 19.42 -13.75 -4.58
N PRO A 17 19.63 -13.84 -3.25
CA PRO A 17 18.78 -14.63 -2.37
C PRO A 17 17.41 -13.98 -2.10
N ILE A 18 17.19 -12.74 -2.56
CA ILE A 18 15.94 -12.02 -2.35
C ILE A 18 14.90 -12.55 -3.36
N PRO A 19 13.75 -13.10 -2.92
CA PRO A 19 12.73 -13.64 -3.81
C PRO A 19 12.04 -12.52 -4.58
N THR A 20 12.56 -12.26 -5.76
CA THR A 20 12.05 -11.26 -6.70
C THR A 20 11.83 -11.88 -8.06
N ILE A 21 10.72 -11.49 -8.67
CA ILE A 21 10.50 -11.60 -10.10
C ILE A 21 10.03 -10.24 -10.61
N PHE A 22 10.47 -9.87 -11.81
CA PHE A 22 9.96 -8.68 -12.47
C PHE A 22 10.19 -8.77 -13.96
N THR A 23 9.41 -7.99 -14.69
CA THR A 23 9.56 -7.84 -16.13
C THR A 23 10.08 -6.46 -16.48
N TYR A 24 10.93 -6.36 -17.50
CA TYR A 24 11.34 -5.08 -18.07
C TYR A 24 11.40 -5.11 -19.60
N GLY A 25 11.26 -3.93 -20.22
CA GLY A 25 11.33 -3.76 -21.67
C GLY A 25 10.56 -2.52 -22.14
N SER A 26 10.69 -2.19 -23.43
CA SER A 26 10.01 -1.04 -24.04
C SER A 26 8.91 -1.45 -25.03
N LEU A 27 9.06 -2.62 -25.66
CA LEU A 27 8.08 -3.21 -26.56
C LEU A 27 7.88 -4.68 -26.18
N PRO A 28 6.72 -5.28 -26.48
CA PRO A 28 6.48 -6.70 -26.19
C PRO A 28 7.54 -7.62 -26.78
N ASP A 29 8.04 -7.31 -27.97
CA ASP A 29 9.07 -8.09 -28.67
C ASP A 29 10.46 -8.02 -28.03
N ASN A 30 10.69 -7.08 -27.10
CA ASN A 30 11.92 -6.96 -26.31
C ASN A 30 11.64 -7.10 -24.80
N GLY A 31 10.50 -7.69 -24.44
CA GLY A 31 10.18 -8.00 -23.04
C GLY A 31 11.14 -9.05 -22.49
N ARG A 32 11.58 -8.85 -21.25
CA ARG A 32 12.43 -9.79 -20.52
C ARG A 32 11.85 -10.02 -19.14
N ILE A 33 11.81 -11.28 -18.72
CA ILE A 33 11.38 -11.68 -17.38
C ILE A 33 12.63 -12.08 -16.61
N VAL A 34 12.84 -11.46 -15.46
CA VAL A 34 13.96 -11.75 -14.56
C VAL A 34 13.44 -12.48 -13.35
N LEU A 35 14.02 -13.63 -13.06
CA LEU A 35 13.77 -14.39 -11.85
C LEU A 35 15.02 -14.35 -10.99
N SER A 36 14.88 -14.19 -9.68
CA SER A 36 15.99 -14.34 -8.75
C SER A 36 16.22 -15.80 -8.37
N GLN A 37 17.45 -16.14 -7.98
CA GLN A 37 17.76 -17.45 -7.41
C GLN A 37 16.92 -17.70 -6.14
N GLY A 38 16.77 -16.71 -5.25
CA GLY A 38 15.94 -16.84 -4.05
C GLY A 38 14.45 -17.08 -4.33
N LEU A 39 13.93 -16.64 -5.48
CA LEU A 39 12.57 -16.97 -5.90
C LEU A 39 12.47 -18.43 -6.35
N LEU A 40 13.45 -18.91 -7.12
CA LEU A 40 13.52 -20.31 -7.57
C LEU A 40 13.73 -21.28 -6.41
N ASP A 41 14.46 -20.88 -5.37
CA ASP A 41 14.69 -21.70 -4.18
C ASP A 41 13.45 -21.75 -3.26
N CYS A 42 12.52 -20.79 -3.39
CA CYS A 42 11.37 -20.63 -2.52
C CYS A 42 10.08 -21.23 -3.09
N LEU A 43 9.94 -21.26 -4.42
CA LEU A 43 8.69 -21.63 -5.11
C LEU A 43 8.78 -23.00 -5.78
N ASP A 44 7.64 -23.71 -5.81
CA ASP A 44 7.48 -24.96 -6.55
C ASP A 44 7.25 -24.70 -8.06
N ASP A 45 7.43 -25.70 -8.91
CA ASP A 45 7.36 -25.55 -10.38
C ASP A 45 6.04 -24.94 -10.87
N ASP A 46 4.91 -25.31 -10.26
CA ASP A 46 3.59 -24.80 -10.63
C ASP A 46 3.36 -23.35 -10.15
N GLU A 47 3.98 -22.98 -9.02
CA GLU A 47 4.00 -21.62 -8.48
C GLU A 47 4.86 -20.70 -9.35
N ILE A 48 6.05 -21.17 -9.76
CA ILE A 48 6.92 -20.46 -10.70
C ILE A 48 6.19 -20.23 -12.03
N ALA A 49 5.51 -21.26 -12.55
CA ALA A 49 4.73 -21.14 -13.78
C ALA A 49 3.60 -20.09 -13.64
N ALA A 50 2.90 -20.07 -12.50
CA ALA A 50 1.84 -19.10 -12.22
C ALA A 50 2.37 -17.66 -12.15
N VAL A 51 3.48 -17.44 -11.47
CA VAL A 51 4.10 -16.11 -11.34
C VAL A 51 4.73 -15.65 -12.66
N CYS A 52 5.34 -16.55 -13.44
CA CYS A 52 5.79 -16.24 -14.79
C CYS A 52 4.62 -15.88 -15.73
N ALA A 53 3.48 -16.56 -15.59
CA ALA A 53 2.29 -16.25 -16.36
C ALA A 53 1.72 -14.87 -16.00
N HIS A 54 1.76 -14.49 -14.72
CA HIS A 54 1.41 -13.14 -14.26
C HIS A 54 2.29 -12.08 -14.94
N GLU A 55 3.61 -12.23 -14.84
CA GLU A 55 4.60 -11.33 -15.46
C GLU A 55 4.45 -11.24 -16.98
N LEU A 56 4.18 -12.37 -17.62
CA LEU A 56 3.89 -12.40 -19.05
C LEU A 56 2.63 -11.59 -19.40
N GLY A 57 1.65 -11.56 -18.50
CA GLY A 57 0.46 -10.71 -18.63
C GLY A 57 0.82 -9.24 -18.81
N HIS A 58 1.80 -8.73 -18.07
CA HIS A 58 2.25 -7.34 -18.22
C HIS A 58 2.88 -7.05 -19.59
N ILE A 59 3.61 -8.02 -20.16
CA ILE A 59 4.20 -7.90 -21.50
C ILE A 59 3.09 -7.84 -22.55
N ILE A 60 2.15 -8.79 -22.49
CA ILE A 60 1.08 -8.94 -23.49
C ILE A 60 0.16 -7.73 -23.48
N HIS A 61 -0.20 -7.23 -22.29
CA HIS A 61 -1.08 -6.07 -22.18
C HIS A 61 -0.35 -4.72 -22.31
N LYS A 62 0.98 -4.70 -22.51
CA LYS A 62 1.81 -3.51 -22.72
C LYS A 62 1.85 -2.54 -21.54
N ASP A 63 1.89 -3.07 -20.32
CA ASP A 63 1.79 -2.31 -19.08
C ASP A 63 2.88 -1.25 -18.97
N PHE A 64 4.09 -1.58 -19.41
CA PHE A 64 5.22 -0.65 -19.49
C PHE A 64 4.88 0.65 -20.22
N ALA A 65 4.17 0.57 -21.36
CA ALA A 65 3.84 1.76 -22.14
C ALA A 65 2.84 2.65 -21.40
N PHE A 66 1.80 2.05 -20.80
CA PHE A 66 0.79 2.77 -20.03
C PHE A 66 1.38 3.40 -18.77
N MET A 67 2.20 2.64 -18.03
CA MET A 67 2.84 3.12 -16.81
C MET A 67 3.91 4.19 -17.10
N THR A 68 4.64 4.08 -18.21
CA THR A 68 5.59 5.12 -18.65
C THR A 68 4.87 6.41 -19.03
N ALA A 69 3.72 6.33 -19.71
CA ALA A 69 2.92 7.52 -20.01
C ALA A 69 2.40 8.18 -18.73
N ALA A 70 1.87 7.39 -17.79
CA ALA A 70 1.40 7.88 -16.50
C ALA A 70 2.52 8.53 -15.67
N SER A 71 3.69 7.89 -15.60
CA SER A 71 4.85 8.41 -14.86
C SER A 71 5.42 9.68 -15.49
N THR A 72 5.40 9.79 -16.83
CA THR A 72 5.78 11.02 -17.54
C THR A 72 4.87 12.18 -17.16
N TRP A 73 3.56 11.96 -17.12
CA TRP A 73 2.59 13.00 -16.74
C TRP A 73 2.75 13.41 -15.27
N MET A 74 2.99 12.44 -14.39
CA MET A 74 3.30 12.68 -12.98
C MET A 74 4.57 13.54 -12.83
N GLN A 75 5.64 13.18 -13.56
CA GLN A 75 6.91 13.89 -13.52
C GLN A 75 6.78 15.32 -14.05
N LEU A 76 5.99 15.53 -15.10
CA LEU A 76 5.71 16.86 -15.66
C LEU A 76 4.97 17.75 -14.65
N ALA A 77 3.92 17.22 -14.01
CA ALA A 77 3.16 17.94 -12.99
C ALA A 77 4.06 18.32 -11.79
N TYR A 78 4.89 17.38 -11.34
CA TYR A 78 5.86 17.63 -10.27
C TYR A 78 6.88 18.71 -10.64
N LEU A 79 7.45 18.66 -11.85
CA LEU A 79 8.41 19.65 -12.32
C LEU A 79 7.79 21.04 -12.40
N SER A 80 6.54 21.16 -12.87
CA SER A 80 5.81 22.43 -12.88
C SER A 80 5.64 22.99 -11.46
N TYR A 81 5.25 22.15 -10.50
CA TYR A 81 5.17 22.55 -9.08
C TYR A 81 6.54 22.98 -8.53
N ALA A 82 7.58 22.18 -8.76
CA ALA A 82 8.93 22.48 -8.29
C ALA A 82 9.47 23.79 -8.90
N ARG A 83 9.17 24.05 -10.18
CA ARG A 83 9.53 25.29 -10.86
C ARG A 83 8.83 26.50 -10.24
N ALA A 84 7.53 26.41 -9.99
CA ALA A 84 6.75 27.45 -9.32
C ALA A 84 7.29 27.74 -7.91
N ARG A 85 7.55 26.69 -7.12
CA ARG A 85 8.17 26.82 -5.80
C ARG A 85 9.55 27.50 -5.86
N ASN A 86 10.39 27.11 -6.83
CA ASN A 86 11.72 27.69 -7.00
C ASN A 86 11.67 29.17 -7.42
N PHE A 87 10.75 29.55 -8.31
CA PHE A 87 10.55 30.95 -8.66
C PHE A 87 10.03 31.79 -7.48
N SER A 88 9.09 31.26 -6.70
CA SER A 88 8.60 31.91 -5.48
C SER A 88 9.72 32.15 -4.45
N ARG A 89 10.68 31.21 -4.31
CA ARG A 89 11.87 31.38 -3.45
C ARG A 89 12.83 32.45 -3.99
N LYS A 90 13.06 32.50 -5.30
CA LYS A 90 13.95 33.48 -5.93
C LYS A 90 13.39 34.91 -5.92
N ALA A 91 12.09 35.07 -5.78
CA ALA A 91 11.40 36.36 -5.76
C ALA A 91 11.72 37.28 -4.56
N GLY A 92 12.48 36.81 -3.56
CA GLY A 92 12.85 37.63 -2.42
C GLY A 92 11.64 38.14 -1.62
N ASN A 93 11.53 39.46 -1.42
CA ASN A 93 10.44 40.09 -0.67
C ASN A 93 9.30 40.65 -1.53
N ASP A 94 9.27 40.36 -2.84
CA ASP A 94 8.17 40.83 -3.70
C ASP A 94 6.88 40.03 -3.42
N ILE A 95 5.97 40.66 -2.66
CA ILE A 95 4.70 40.06 -2.22
C ILE A 95 3.76 39.85 -3.40
N ILE A 96 3.75 40.77 -4.38
CA ILE A 96 2.86 40.71 -5.54
C ILE A 96 3.27 39.54 -6.43
N PHE A 97 4.57 39.42 -6.72
CA PHE A 97 5.10 38.32 -7.52
C PHE A 97 4.95 36.96 -6.82
N LYS A 98 5.15 36.91 -5.49
CA LYS A 98 4.88 35.70 -4.69
C LYS A 98 3.41 35.28 -4.75
N GLY A 99 2.49 36.23 -4.63
CA GLY A 99 1.05 35.98 -4.77
C GLY A 99 0.68 35.45 -6.15
N ALA A 100 1.26 36.03 -7.20
CA ALA A 100 1.03 35.61 -8.59
C ALA A 100 1.51 34.17 -8.88
N ILE A 101 2.58 33.70 -8.23
CA ILE A 101 3.13 32.35 -8.41
C ILE A 101 2.51 31.32 -7.44
N ALA A 102 1.96 31.77 -6.32
CA ALA A 102 1.34 30.88 -5.34
C ALA A 102 0.17 30.09 -5.95
N ILE A 103 -0.71 30.75 -6.70
CA ILE A 103 -1.88 30.10 -7.31
C ILE A 103 -1.47 29.01 -8.32
N PRO A 104 -0.63 29.30 -9.35
CA PRO A 104 -0.11 28.26 -10.23
C PRO A 104 0.63 27.13 -9.50
N GLY A 105 1.37 27.45 -8.43
CA GLY A 105 2.06 26.47 -7.61
C GLY A 105 1.09 25.50 -6.91
N ILE A 106 0.02 26.02 -6.30
CA ILE A 106 -1.03 25.20 -5.67
C ILE A 106 -1.73 24.34 -6.72
N VAL A 107 -2.11 24.92 -7.86
CA VAL A 107 -2.74 24.16 -8.96
C VAL A 107 -1.83 23.04 -9.44
N ALA A 108 -0.55 23.32 -9.69
CA ALA A 108 0.42 22.32 -10.14
C ALA A 108 0.60 21.19 -9.09
N TYR A 109 0.62 21.52 -7.81
CA TYR A 109 0.69 20.54 -6.72
C TYR A 109 -0.56 19.65 -6.68
N THR A 110 -1.75 20.25 -6.77
CA THR A 110 -3.02 19.51 -6.82
C THR A 110 -3.07 18.57 -8.01
N VAL A 111 -2.66 19.02 -9.19
CA VAL A 111 -2.56 18.17 -10.38
C VAL A 111 -1.57 17.03 -10.15
N TYR A 112 -0.40 17.31 -9.59
CA TYR A 112 0.59 16.27 -9.25
C TYR A 112 -0.02 15.20 -8.32
N LEU A 113 -0.74 15.59 -7.26
CA LEU A 113 -1.41 14.65 -6.38
C LEU A 113 -2.44 13.79 -7.12
N VAL A 114 -3.34 14.41 -7.89
CA VAL A 114 -4.38 13.70 -8.64
C VAL A 114 -3.78 12.69 -9.61
N VAL A 115 -2.73 13.09 -10.35
CA VAL A 115 -2.05 12.21 -11.32
C VAL A 115 -1.33 11.06 -10.61
N THR A 116 -0.73 11.31 -9.45
CA THR A 116 -0.06 10.27 -8.66
C THR A 116 -1.06 9.20 -8.19
N TYR A 117 -2.21 9.60 -7.65
CA TYR A 117 -3.24 8.66 -7.24
C TYR A 117 -3.87 7.92 -8.43
N LEU A 118 -4.07 8.60 -9.56
CA LEU A 118 -4.57 7.96 -10.78
C LEU A 118 -3.58 6.94 -11.34
N ALA A 119 -2.28 7.26 -11.35
CA ALA A 119 -1.22 6.33 -11.75
C ALA A 119 -1.16 5.10 -10.83
N SER A 120 -1.28 5.31 -9.52
CA SER A 120 -1.32 4.22 -8.54
C SER A 120 -2.56 3.34 -8.72
N TYR A 121 -3.74 3.94 -8.97
CA TYR A 121 -4.95 3.20 -9.30
C TYR A 121 -4.83 2.38 -10.60
N LEU A 122 -4.22 2.97 -11.63
CA LEU A 122 -3.95 2.28 -12.88
C LEU A 122 -3.03 1.06 -12.63
N SER A 123 -1.96 1.23 -11.87
CA SER A 123 -1.05 0.14 -11.46
C SER A 123 -1.81 -1.01 -10.80
N ARG A 124 -2.62 -0.72 -9.77
CA ARG A 124 -3.43 -1.73 -9.07
C ARG A 124 -4.41 -2.45 -9.98
N THR A 125 -4.99 -1.73 -10.93
CA THR A 125 -5.91 -2.30 -11.91
C THR A 125 -5.17 -3.28 -12.83
N ARG A 126 -3.92 -2.98 -13.21
CA ARG A 126 -3.08 -3.85 -14.04
C ARG A 126 -2.70 -5.16 -13.35
N GLU A 127 -2.40 -5.12 -12.05
CA GLU A 127 -2.18 -6.32 -11.24
C GLU A 127 -3.34 -7.31 -11.33
N VAL A 128 -4.58 -6.81 -11.23
CA VAL A 128 -5.79 -7.65 -11.34
C VAL A 128 -5.93 -8.28 -12.73
N TYR A 129 -5.56 -7.55 -13.79
CA TYR A 129 -5.54 -8.10 -15.15
C TYR A 129 -4.45 -9.15 -15.34
N ALA A 130 -3.27 -8.94 -14.74
CA ALA A 130 -2.17 -9.89 -14.77
C ALA A 130 -2.50 -11.17 -13.97
N ASP A 131 -3.11 -11.04 -12.79
CA ASP A 131 -3.64 -12.16 -11.99
C ASP A 131 -4.65 -12.99 -12.79
N ARG A 132 -5.64 -12.33 -13.40
CA ARG A 132 -6.63 -12.99 -14.26
C ARG A 132 -5.96 -13.71 -15.42
N PHE A 133 -4.99 -13.08 -16.07
CA PHE A 133 -4.27 -13.68 -17.19
C PHE A 133 -3.48 -14.91 -16.74
N ALA A 134 -2.79 -14.85 -15.61
CA ALA A 134 -2.08 -15.99 -15.03
C ALA A 134 -3.01 -17.18 -14.80
N VAL A 135 -4.18 -16.94 -14.21
CA VAL A 135 -5.21 -17.95 -13.99
C VAL A 135 -5.71 -18.54 -15.31
N GLN A 136 -5.95 -17.71 -16.33
CA GLN A 136 -6.45 -18.17 -17.63
C GLN A 136 -5.45 -19.04 -18.38
N ILE A 137 -4.15 -18.76 -18.25
CA ILE A 137 -3.08 -19.49 -18.94
C ILE A 137 -2.69 -20.76 -18.19
N THR A 138 -2.59 -20.70 -16.87
CA THR A 138 -2.13 -21.85 -16.06
C THR A 138 -3.26 -22.76 -15.60
N GLY A 139 -4.48 -22.24 -15.50
CA GLY A 139 -5.58 -22.93 -14.84
C GLY A 139 -5.36 -23.16 -13.33
N ASN A 140 -4.34 -22.53 -12.73
CA ASN A 140 -3.91 -22.78 -11.35
C ASN A 140 -3.91 -21.50 -10.49
N PRO A 141 -5.10 -21.00 -10.07
CA PRO A 141 -5.20 -19.86 -9.16
C PRO A 141 -4.60 -20.12 -7.77
N ASN A 142 -4.58 -21.38 -7.32
CA ASN A 142 -3.98 -21.75 -6.03
C ASN A 142 -2.46 -21.63 -6.06
N GLY A 143 -1.81 -22.03 -7.17
CA GLY A 143 -0.37 -21.86 -7.37
C GLY A 143 0.06 -20.39 -7.25
N LEU A 144 -0.68 -19.47 -7.86
CA LEU A 144 -0.41 -18.04 -7.70
C LEU A 144 -0.64 -17.58 -6.26
N SER A 145 -1.68 -18.07 -5.60
CA SER A 145 -2.00 -17.73 -4.20
C SER A 145 -0.90 -18.18 -3.23
N ARG A 146 -0.41 -19.41 -3.36
CA ARG A 146 0.71 -19.92 -2.56
C ARG A 146 1.99 -19.14 -2.84
N ALA A 147 2.28 -18.87 -4.11
CA ALA A 147 3.45 -18.10 -4.49
C ALA A 147 3.47 -16.71 -3.84
N LEU A 148 2.35 -15.99 -3.87
CA LEU A 148 2.20 -14.68 -3.23
C LEU A 148 2.51 -14.73 -1.73
N VAL A 149 2.03 -15.74 -1.02
CA VAL A 149 2.24 -15.90 0.42
C VAL A 149 3.67 -16.32 0.75
N LYS A 150 4.24 -17.26 -0.02
CA LYS A 150 5.65 -17.70 0.14
C LYS A 150 6.63 -16.55 -0.12
N ILE A 151 6.42 -15.79 -1.21
CA ILE A 151 7.22 -14.58 -1.51
C ILE A 151 7.12 -13.57 -0.36
N ALA A 152 5.91 -13.30 0.14
CA ALA A 152 5.71 -12.38 1.27
C ALA A 152 6.51 -12.82 2.51
N SER A 153 6.50 -14.12 2.83
CA SER A 153 7.29 -14.67 3.94
C SER A 153 8.80 -14.56 3.70
N ALA A 154 9.28 -14.97 2.53
CA ALA A 154 10.71 -14.99 2.22
C ALA A 154 11.31 -13.59 2.02
N MET A 155 10.50 -12.58 1.67
CA MET A 155 10.92 -11.18 1.66
C MET A 155 11.25 -10.65 3.06
N LEU A 156 10.56 -11.11 4.10
CA LEU A 156 10.82 -10.70 5.49
C LEU A 156 12.17 -11.20 5.99
N GLU A 157 12.63 -12.35 5.53
CA GLU A 157 13.94 -12.89 5.92
C GLU A 157 15.09 -12.05 5.34
N ASN A 158 14.87 -11.48 4.16
CA ASN A 158 15.89 -10.75 3.40
C ASN A 158 15.69 -9.23 3.43
N GLU A 159 14.88 -8.70 4.35
CA GLU A 159 14.47 -7.29 4.38
C GLU A 159 15.67 -6.32 4.46
N GLN A 160 16.71 -6.69 5.22
CA GLN A 160 17.94 -5.92 5.37
C GLN A 160 18.76 -5.83 4.07
N ASN A 161 18.64 -6.83 3.20
CA ASN A 161 19.34 -6.91 1.92
C ASN A 161 18.47 -6.44 0.74
N ALA A 162 17.19 -6.15 0.98
CA ALA A 162 16.24 -5.73 -0.05
C ALA A 162 16.70 -4.44 -0.73
N ILE A 163 17.19 -4.55 -1.96
CA ILE A 163 17.58 -3.40 -2.78
C ILE A 163 16.35 -2.50 -2.94
N ALA A 164 16.43 -1.27 -2.43
CA ALA A 164 15.30 -0.33 -2.41
C ALA A 164 14.68 -0.12 -3.80
N GLY A 165 15.48 -0.20 -4.87
CA GLY A 165 15.01 -0.09 -6.25
C GLY A 165 14.21 -1.28 -6.77
N ILE A 166 14.36 -2.47 -6.19
CA ILE A 166 13.65 -3.69 -6.61
C ILE A 166 12.26 -3.78 -5.95
N ARG A 167 12.07 -3.12 -4.81
CA ARG A 167 10.80 -3.12 -4.04
C ARG A 167 9.59 -2.67 -4.87
N LEU A 168 9.79 -1.76 -5.83
CA LEU A 168 8.73 -1.22 -6.69
C LEU A 168 8.37 -2.12 -7.88
N LEU A 169 9.24 -3.08 -8.19
CA LEU A 169 9.09 -3.96 -9.36
C LEU A 169 8.65 -5.37 -8.97
N ASN A 170 8.63 -5.68 -7.67
CA ASN A 170 8.30 -7.01 -7.21
C ASN A 170 6.79 -7.23 -7.19
N LEU A 171 6.39 -8.50 -7.25
CA LEU A 171 5.00 -8.97 -7.31
C LEU A 171 4.09 -8.44 -6.18
N CYS A 172 4.66 -8.06 -5.03
CA CYS A 172 3.93 -7.59 -3.86
C CYS A 172 4.58 -6.36 -3.23
N ASP A 173 3.76 -5.45 -2.69
CA ASP A 173 4.25 -4.32 -1.89
C ASP A 173 4.71 -4.80 -0.51
N PRO A 174 5.98 -4.55 -0.09
CA PRO A 174 6.52 -5.05 1.17
C PRO A 174 5.66 -4.70 2.40
N GLY A 175 5.06 -3.51 2.44
CA GLY A 175 4.23 -3.08 3.56
C GLY A 175 2.99 -3.96 3.77
N SER A 176 2.33 -4.33 2.68
CA SER A 176 1.17 -5.24 2.71
C SER A 176 1.55 -6.71 2.94
N ALA A 177 2.80 -7.08 2.64
CA ALA A 177 3.30 -8.43 2.75
C ALA A 177 3.67 -8.83 4.19
N VAL A 178 3.96 -7.87 5.08
CA VAL A 178 4.45 -8.15 6.44
C VAL A 178 3.49 -9.02 7.24
N ALA A 179 2.21 -8.63 7.32
CA ALA A 179 1.23 -9.35 8.13
C ALA A 179 1.00 -10.79 7.63
N VAL A 180 0.91 -10.96 6.30
CA VAL A 180 0.70 -12.27 5.68
C VAL A 180 1.95 -13.15 5.79
N GLY A 181 3.13 -12.60 5.55
CA GLY A 181 4.39 -13.32 5.64
C GLY A 181 4.71 -13.77 7.08
N THR A 182 4.46 -12.91 8.07
CA THR A 182 4.62 -13.26 9.49
C THR A 182 3.64 -14.36 9.91
N ALA A 183 2.38 -14.28 9.47
CA ALA A 183 1.38 -15.32 9.74
C ALA A 183 1.73 -16.66 9.10
N TYR A 184 2.22 -16.65 7.86
CA TYR A 184 2.68 -17.86 7.18
C TYR A 184 3.84 -18.53 7.92
N ARG A 185 4.80 -17.72 8.41
CA ARG A 185 5.96 -18.19 9.17
C ARG A 185 5.59 -18.75 10.55
N GLN A 186 4.63 -18.14 11.24
CA GLN A 186 4.29 -18.53 12.62
C GLN A 186 3.31 -19.71 12.69
N ALA A 187 2.32 -19.75 11.81
CA ALA A 187 1.27 -20.77 11.90
C ALA A 187 1.26 -21.77 10.75
N SER A 188 1.74 -21.40 9.55
CA SER A 188 1.62 -22.17 8.30
C SER A 188 0.23 -22.77 8.00
N GLN A 189 -0.78 -22.41 8.79
CA GLN A 189 -2.15 -22.90 8.71
C GLN A 189 -2.97 -21.93 7.85
N PRO A 190 -3.64 -22.41 6.80
CA PRO A 190 -4.43 -21.56 5.90
C PRO A 190 -5.50 -20.72 6.62
N GLN A 191 -6.08 -21.25 7.71
CA GLN A 191 -7.13 -20.58 8.49
C GLN A 191 -6.59 -19.33 9.20
N THR A 192 -5.40 -19.43 9.80
CA THR A 192 -4.75 -18.32 10.50
C THR A 192 -4.35 -17.23 9.53
N ILE A 193 -3.77 -17.61 8.39
CA ILE A 193 -3.43 -16.67 7.31
C ILE A 193 -4.69 -15.96 6.84
N GLY A 194 -5.79 -16.70 6.63
CA GLY A 194 -7.08 -16.15 6.28
C GLY A 194 -7.59 -15.08 7.26
N ARG A 195 -7.45 -15.29 8.56
CA ARG A 195 -7.86 -14.30 9.58
C ARG A 195 -7.08 -13.01 9.51
N VAL A 196 -5.78 -13.05 9.21
CA VAL A 196 -4.97 -11.83 9.02
C VAL A 196 -5.49 -10.99 7.84
N LEU A 197 -6.03 -11.64 6.80
CA LEU A 197 -6.62 -10.95 5.65
C LEU A 197 -7.93 -10.22 5.99
N LEU A 198 -8.55 -10.46 7.16
CA LEU A 198 -9.75 -9.72 7.57
C LEU A 198 -9.48 -8.23 7.66
N TRP A 199 -8.30 -7.85 8.14
CA TRP A 199 -7.90 -6.45 8.24
C TRP A 199 -7.85 -5.81 6.85
N ASP A 200 -7.14 -6.43 5.90
CA ASP A 200 -7.04 -5.97 4.50
C ASP A 200 -8.41 -5.80 3.83
N MET A 201 -9.36 -6.69 4.13
CA MET A 201 -10.66 -6.74 3.48
C MET A 201 -11.71 -5.81 4.12
N PHE A 202 -11.68 -5.60 5.44
CA PHE A 202 -12.78 -4.97 6.17
C PHE A 202 -12.38 -3.73 6.98
N ASN A 203 -11.11 -3.57 7.36
CA ASN A 203 -10.68 -2.40 8.14
C ASN A 203 -10.70 -1.13 7.25
N PRO A 204 -11.31 -0.01 7.68
CA PRO A 204 -11.31 1.24 6.91
C PRO A 204 -9.91 1.80 6.60
N TRP A 205 -8.92 1.57 7.47
CA TRP A 205 -7.53 1.96 7.22
C TRP A 205 -6.94 1.28 5.99
N SER A 206 -7.42 0.08 5.65
CA SER A 206 -6.93 -0.67 4.49
C SER A 206 -7.17 0.09 3.19
N TRP A 207 -8.27 0.85 3.10
CA TRP A 207 -8.55 1.72 1.95
C TRP A 207 -7.53 2.86 1.83
N TRP A 208 -7.19 3.52 2.95
CA TRP A 208 -6.20 4.59 2.95
C TRP A 208 -4.80 4.09 2.61
N MET A 209 -4.41 2.94 3.16
CA MET A 209 -3.12 2.32 2.86
C MET A 209 -3.03 1.87 1.40
N GLU A 210 -4.09 1.25 0.86
CA GLU A 210 -4.12 0.82 -0.54
C GLU A 210 -4.01 2.00 -1.52
N MET A 211 -4.63 3.15 -1.24
CA MET A 211 -4.51 4.33 -2.11
C MET A 211 -3.06 4.78 -2.29
N ASN A 212 -2.25 4.63 -1.24
CA ASN A 212 -0.84 4.99 -1.22
C ASN A 212 0.09 3.87 -1.72
N SER A 213 -0.44 2.72 -2.11
CA SER A 213 0.33 1.59 -2.66
C SER A 213 0.12 1.43 -4.17
N THR A 214 1.14 0.97 -4.89
CA THR A 214 1.04 0.63 -6.31
C THR A 214 0.42 -0.75 -6.55
N HIS A 215 0.34 -1.58 -5.51
CA HIS A 215 -0.23 -2.92 -5.56
C HIS A 215 -1.55 -2.99 -4.77
N PRO A 216 -2.53 -3.78 -5.23
CA PRO A 216 -3.68 -4.09 -4.39
C PRO A 216 -3.21 -4.85 -3.14
N LEU A 217 -3.95 -4.69 -2.04
CA LEU A 217 -3.64 -5.42 -0.81
C LEU A 217 -3.70 -6.94 -1.03
N MET A 218 -2.83 -7.66 -0.34
CA MET A 218 -2.69 -9.11 -0.45
C MET A 218 -4.01 -9.84 -0.20
N GLY A 219 -4.76 -9.46 0.83
CA GLY A 219 -6.08 -10.05 1.10
C GLY A 219 -7.08 -9.87 -0.04
N LYS A 220 -7.03 -8.74 -0.75
CA LYS A 220 -7.92 -8.49 -1.89
C LYS A 220 -7.53 -9.33 -3.10
N ARG A 221 -6.24 -9.50 -3.37
CA ARG A 221 -5.73 -10.37 -4.45
C ARG A 221 -6.06 -11.84 -4.18
N LEU A 222 -5.74 -12.34 -2.99
CA LEU A 222 -6.03 -13.72 -2.59
C LEU A 222 -7.53 -14.03 -2.66
N ARG A 223 -8.39 -13.09 -2.27
CA ARG A 223 -9.85 -13.25 -2.45
C ARG A 223 -10.26 -13.42 -3.90
N VAL A 224 -9.69 -12.63 -4.82
CA VAL A 224 -9.99 -12.74 -6.26
C VAL A 224 -9.52 -14.08 -6.80
N LEU A 225 -8.32 -14.54 -6.41
CA LEU A 225 -7.80 -15.84 -6.82
C LEU A 225 -8.63 -17.00 -6.27
N ALA A 226 -9.08 -16.94 -5.03
CA ALA A 226 -10.00 -17.94 -4.47
C ALA A 226 -11.33 -17.97 -5.23
N THR A 227 -11.86 -16.81 -5.62
CA THR A 227 -13.06 -16.74 -6.47
C THR A 227 -12.84 -17.44 -7.82
N TYR A 228 -11.65 -17.30 -8.41
CA TYR A 228 -11.30 -18.04 -9.63
C TYR A 228 -11.15 -19.54 -9.39
N ALA A 229 -10.57 -19.97 -8.27
CA ALA A 229 -10.47 -21.38 -7.90
C ALA A 229 -11.88 -22.00 -7.78
N GLU A 230 -12.81 -21.33 -7.11
CA GLU A 230 -14.21 -21.75 -6.99
C GLU A 230 -14.89 -21.84 -8.36
N GLN A 231 -14.69 -20.86 -9.24
CA GLN A 231 -15.25 -20.88 -10.61
C GLN A 231 -14.72 -22.04 -11.45
N LEU A 232 -13.45 -22.41 -11.25
CA LEU A 232 -12.81 -23.55 -11.89
C LEU A 232 -13.15 -24.88 -11.19
N LYS A 233 -13.98 -24.87 -10.14
CA LYS A 233 -14.34 -26.04 -9.31
C LYS A 233 -13.12 -26.73 -8.69
N LEU A 234 -12.10 -25.96 -8.35
CA LEU A 234 -10.93 -26.41 -7.61
C LEU A 234 -11.18 -26.23 -6.11
N GLU A 235 -10.57 -27.09 -5.29
CA GLU A 235 -10.48 -26.85 -3.85
C GLU A 235 -9.66 -25.59 -3.60
N THR A 236 -10.12 -24.70 -2.73
CA THR A 236 -9.42 -23.44 -2.44
C THR A 236 -8.28 -23.67 -1.47
N GLU A 237 -7.09 -23.13 -1.76
CA GLU A 237 -5.93 -23.22 -0.87
C GLU A 237 -6.21 -22.57 0.49
N PHE A 238 -6.85 -21.39 0.45
CA PHE A 238 -7.25 -20.62 1.61
C PHE A 238 -8.78 -20.57 1.65
N ASP A 239 -9.39 -20.96 2.78
CA ASP A 239 -10.84 -20.87 2.99
C ASP A 239 -11.28 -19.40 3.22
N LEU A 240 -11.17 -18.59 2.17
CA LEU A 240 -11.58 -17.19 2.17
C LEU A 240 -13.10 -17.05 2.29
N ALA A 241 -13.88 -18.08 1.95
CA ALA A 241 -15.33 -18.05 2.10
C ALA A 241 -15.71 -17.95 3.59
N ALA A 242 -15.12 -18.78 4.46
CA ALA A 242 -15.32 -18.70 5.90
C ALA A 242 -14.85 -17.34 6.47
N VAL A 243 -13.67 -16.86 6.04
CA VAL A 243 -13.13 -15.57 6.45
C VAL A 243 -14.08 -14.42 6.08
N ILE A 244 -14.61 -14.40 4.86
CA ILE A 244 -15.56 -13.37 4.43
C ILE A 244 -16.85 -13.43 5.25
N GLN A 245 -17.32 -14.62 5.63
CA GLN A 245 -18.48 -14.75 6.51
C GLN A 245 -18.20 -14.20 7.92
N GLU A 246 -17.01 -14.43 8.47
CA GLU A 246 -16.57 -13.83 9.73
C GLU A 246 -16.53 -12.29 9.62
N GLY A 247 -15.90 -11.78 8.57
CA GLY A 247 -15.78 -10.34 8.34
C GLY A 247 -17.13 -9.63 8.18
N LYS A 248 -18.14 -10.28 7.58
CA LYS A 248 -19.51 -9.76 7.51
C LYS A 248 -20.18 -9.59 8.87
N LYS A 249 -19.75 -10.34 9.91
CA LYS A 249 -20.26 -10.23 11.27
C LYS A 249 -19.59 -9.11 12.08
N LEU A 250 -18.52 -8.50 11.57
CA LEU A 250 -17.81 -7.44 12.27
C LEU A 250 -18.69 -6.20 12.46
N ASN A 251 -18.62 -5.62 13.66
CA ASN A 251 -19.27 -4.35 13.97
C ASN A 251 -18.62 -3.18 13.22
N LYS A 252 -19.26 -2.75 12.13
CA LYS A 252 -18.82 -1.61 11.31
C LYS A 252 -18.73 -0.31 12.12
N ASN A 253 -19.65 -0.06 13.03
CA ASN A 253 -19.62 1.16 13.84
C ASN A 253 -18.38 1.20 14.73
N LYS A 254 -17.93 0.05 15.26
CA LYS A 254 -16.68 -0.03 16.03
C LYS A 254 -15.47 0.26 15.16
N LEU A 255 -15.41 -0.30 13.94
CA LEU A 255 -14.31 -0.06 12.99
C LEU A 255 -14.15 1.43 12.64
N TYR A 256 -15.25 2.11 12.30
CA TYR A 256 -15.20 3.55 11.97
C TYR A 256 -14.95 4.44 13.19
N LYS A 257 -15.39 4.04 14.39
CA LYS A 257 -15.05 4.74 15.63
C LYS A 257 -13.56 4.65 15.94
N ASN A 258 -12.96 3.46 15.78
CA ASN A 258 -11.53 3.27 15.94
C ASN A 258 -10.75 4.11 14.92
N LEU A 259 -11.12 4.04 13.63
CA LEU A 259 -10.53 4.90 12.58
C LEU A 259 -10.53 6.38 12.98
N LEU A 260 -11.68 6.90 13.43
CA LEU A 260 -11.82 8.30 13.80
C LEU A 260 -11.00 8.65 15.05
N ALA A 261 -10.95 7.75 16.03
CA ALA A 261 -10.10 7.91 17.21
C ALA A 261 -8.62 7.96 16.81
N ASP A 262 -8.17 7.04 15.96
CA ASP A 262 -6.79 6.97 15.48
C ASP A 262 -6.40 8.25 14.73
N ILE A 263 -7.25 8.73 13.81
CA ILE A 263 -7.01 9.97 13.06
C ILE A 263 -6.90 11.17 14.00
N LEU A 264 -7.78 11.27 15.01
CA LEU A 264 -7.75 12.35 15.98
C LEU A 264 -6.52 12.28 16.89
N LEU A 265 -6.13 11.09 17.33
CA LEU A 265 -4.97 10.87 18.18
C LEU A 265 -3.68 11.20 17.42
N TYR A 266 -3.50 10.67 16.21
CA TYR A 266 -2.32 10.94 15.37
C TYR A 266 -2.16 12.44 15.06
N ASN A 267 -3.28 13.16 14.93
CA ASN A 267 -3.31 14.60 14.69
C ASN A 267 -3.58 15.43 15.95
N ALA A 268 -3.46 14.86 17.16
CA ALA A 268 -3.88 15.52 18.39
C ALA A 268 -3.16 16.87 18.61
N GLN A 269 -1.89 16.98 18.22
CA GLN A 269 -1.14 18.24 18.26
C GLN A 269 -1.76 19.35 17.40
N TRP A 270 -2.24 19.00 16.20
CA TRP A 270 -2.86 19.96 15.28
C TRP A 270 -4.28 20.30 15.70
N VAL A 271 -5.05 19.29 16.14
CA VAL A 271 -6.40 19.48 16.69
C VAL A 271 -6.34 20.39 17.92
N GLY A 272 -5.40 20.12 18.83
CA GLY A 272 -5.13 20.96 20.00
C GLY A 272 -4.75 22.38 19.61
N SER A 273 -3.87 22.56 18.62
CA SER A 273 -3.51 23.89 18.12
C SER A 273 -4.69 24.66 17.53
N ILE A 274 -5.57 23.99 16.78
CA ILE A 274 -6.76 24.61 16.17
C ILE A 274 -7.77 25.02 17.25
N LEU A 275 -8.03 24.14 18.23
CA LEU A 275 -8.90 24.45 19.36
C LEU A 275 -8.36 25.61 20.20
N GLY A 276 -7.04 25.61 20.45
CA GLY A 276 -6.35 26.69 21.12
C GLY A 276 -6.44 28.01 20.36
N PHE A 277 -6.33 27.97 19.03
CA PHE A 277 -6.50 29.14 18.17
C PHE A 277 -7.93 29.71 18.23
N ILE A 278 -8.95 28.86 18.14
CA ILE A 278 -10.37 29.26 18.22
C ILE A 278 -10.66 29.91 19.59
N LEU A 279 -10.21 29.28 20.67
CA LEU A 279 -10.37 29.82 22.02
C LEU A 279 -9.62 31.15 22.17
N GLY A 280 -8.40 31.22 21.66
CA GLY A 280 -7.58 32.44 21.67
C GLY A 280 -8.20 33.57 20.86
N PHE A 281 -8.89 33.27 19.75
CA PHE A 281 -9.62 34.26 18.98
C PHE A 281 -10.81 34.85 19.75
N ILE A 282 -11.62 33.99 20.38
CA ILE A 282 -12.77 34.42 21.20
C ILE A 282 -12.30 35.30 22.37
N LEU A 283 -11.25 34.87 23.08
CA LEU A 283 -10.70 35.61 24.21
C LEU A 283 -9.98 36.90 23.79
N ALA A 284 -9.29 36.91 22.64
CA ALA A 284 -8.65 38.11 22.13
C ALA A 284 -9.66 39.22 21.81
N ILE A 285 -10.83 38.86 21.26
CA ILE A 285 -11.92 39.81 21.02
C ILE A 285 -12.51 40.31 22.35
N SER A 286 -12.72 39.41 23.32
CA SER A 286 -13.33 39.76 24.60
C SER A 286 -12.42 40.59 25.52
N LEU A 287 -11.11 40.37 25.48
CA LEU A 287 -10.12 40.99 26.39
C LEU A 287 -9.26 42.06 25.71
N GLY A 288 -9.38 42.24 24.40
CA GLY A 288 -8.60 43.21 23.62
C GLY A 288 -7.11 42.87 23.49
N ASN A 289 -6.70 41.64 23.81
CA ASN A 289 -5.29 41.22 23.77
C ASN A 289 -5.03 40.25 22.59
N GLN A 290 -4.35 40.75 21.56
CA GLN A 290 -4.02 39.99 20.35
C GLN A 290 -2.96 38.89 20.59
N GLY A 291 -2.17 38.97 21.67
CA GLY A 291 -1.17 37.97 22.04
C GLY A 291 -1.78 36.64 22.53
N LEU A 292 -3.05 36.63 22.92
CA LEU A 292 -3.77 35.43 23.36
C LEU A 292 -3.95 34.40 22.24
N LEU A 293 -4.00 34.86 20.99
CA LEU A 293 -4.23 34.02 19.82
C LEU A 293 -3.08 33.03 19.54
N PRO A 294 -1.83 33.46 19.34
CA PRO A 294 -0.72 32.52 19.14
C PRO A 294 -0.38 31.74 20.42
N SER A 295 -0.50 32.35 21.61
CA SER A 295 -0.15 31.68 22.87
C SER A 295 -1.05 30.49 23.18
N LEU A 296 -2.37 30.64 23.04
CA LEU A 296 -3.31 29.52 23.25
C LEU A 296 -3.19 28.45 22.17
N ALA A 297 -2.83 28.81 20.94
CA ALA A 297 -2.51 27.83 19.90
C ALA A 297 -1.30 26.96 20.28
N PHE A 298 -0.21 27.55 20.79
CA PHE A 298 0.96 26.78 21.26
C PHE A 298 0.66 25.94 22.50
N ILE A 299 -0.13 26.46 23.45
CA ILE A 299 -0.57 25.68 24.61
C ILE A 299 -1.40 24.47 24.16
N GLY A 300 -2.34 24.68 23.25
CA GLY A 300 -3.14 23.61 22.65
C GLY A 300 -2.29 22.56 21.93
N PHE A 301 -1.25 22.99 21.20
CA PHE A 301 -0.28 22.09 20.58
C PHE A 301 0.46 21.23 21.62
N GLY A 302 0.93 21.84 22.72
CA GLY A 302 1.61 21.14 23.82
C GLY A 302 0.72 20.11 24.51
N ILE A 303 -0.53 20.48 24.81
CA ILE A 303 -1.53 19.54 25.36
C ILE A 303 -1.80 18.40 24.38
N GLY A 304 -1.93 18.71 23.09
CA GLY A 304 -2.13 17.72 22.04
C GLY A 304 -0.97 16.72 21.94
N MET A 305 0.29 17.17 22.08
CA MET A 305 1.44 16.27 22.16
C MET A 305 1.41 15.38 23.39
N LEU A 306 1.00 15.89 24.56
CA LEU A 306 0.88 15.08 25.78
C LEU A 306 -0.20 14.00 25.64
N ILE A 307 -1.36 14.36 25.09
CA ILE A 307 -2.45 13.41 24.81
C ILE A 307 -1.95 12.33 23.83
N HIS A 308 -1.29 12.74 22.74
CA HIS A 308 -0.73 11.80 21.78
C HIS A 308 0.23 10.82 22.44
N GLY A 309 1.18 11.31 23.24
CA GLY A 309 2.14 10.45 23.95
C GLY A 309 1.48 9.49 24.94
N PHE A 310 0.49 9.97 25.71
CA PHE A 310 -0.19 9.16 26.72
C PHE A 310 -1.03 8.03 26.12
N PHE A 311 -1.72 8.28 25.01
CA PHE A 311 -2.57 7.27 24.36
C PHE A 311 -1.82 6.36 23.40
N MET A 312 -0.71 6.80 22.82
CA MET A 312 0.11 5.97 21.93
C MET A 312 1.01 5.00 22.70
N TYR A 313 1.38 5.34 23.94
CA TYR A 313 2.15 4.48 24.82
C TYR A 313 1.39 4.27 26.14
N PRO A 314 0.21 3.63 26.11
CA PRO A 314 -0.49 3.30 27.34
C PRO A 314 0.37 2.32 28.15
N ASP A 315 0.30 2.42 29.48
CA ASP A 315 0.91 1.43 30.36
C ASP A 315 0.38 0.04 29.94
N LEU A 316 1.27 -0.83 29.47
CA LEU A 316 0.91 -2.12 28.88
C LEU A 316 0.10 -2.93 29.90
N ASP A 317 -1.18 -3.16 29.60
CA ASP A 317 -1.98 -4.12 30.35
C ASP A 317 -1.23 -5.48 30.33
N PRO A 318 -1.04 -6.13 31.50
CA PRO A 318 -0.26 -7.38 31.58
C PRO A 318 -0.83 -8.52 30.74
N ILE A 319 -2.07 -8.38 30.25
CA ILE A 319 -2.75 -9.32 29.34
C ILE A 319 -2.28 -9.11 27.89
N ILE A 320 -2.15 -7.86 27.41
CA ILE A 320 -1.67 -7.54 26.06
C ILE A 320 -0.16 -7.82 25.96
N ALA A 321 0.59 -7.58 27.03
CA ALA A 321 2.01 -7.95 27.12
C ALA A 321 2.27 -9.47 27.00
N ARG A 322 1.24 -10.31 27.13
CA ARG A 322 1.30 -11.77 26.95
C ARG A 322 0.63 -12.27 25.67
N ALA A 323 0.02 -11.38 24.88
CA ALA A 323 -0.59 -11.77 23.62
C ALA A 323 0.50 -12.12 22.61
N ASP A 324 0.35 -13.27 21.95
CA ASP A 324 1.22 -13.67 20.84
C ASP A 324 1.06 -12.69 19.66
N SER A 325 2.16 -12.36 18.97
CA SER A 325 2.16 -11.41 17.85
C SER A 325 1.17 -11.80 16.76
N LEU A 326 0.97 -13.10 16.55
CA LEU A 326 0.00 -13.65 15.63
C LEU A 326 -1.45 -13.31 16.01
N THR A 327 -1.73 -13.29 17.32
CA THR A 327 -3.06 -12.97 17.84
C THR A 327 -3.40 -11.51 17.57
N LEU A 328 -2.40 -10.61 17.71
CA LEU A 328 -2.54 -9.20 17.37
C LEU A 328 -2.77 -9.00 15.87
N LEU A 329 -1.97 -9.65 15.02
CA LEU A 329 -2.14 -9.57 13.56
C LEU A 329 -3.50 -10.07 13.06
N CYS A 330 -4.15 -10.95 13.81
CA CYS A 330 -5.48 -11.45 13.50
C CYS A 330 -6.64 -10.54 13.98
N ASP A 331 -6.37 -9.45 14.71
CA ASP A 331 -7.44 -8.55 15.18
C ASP A 331 -7.80 -7.51 14.10
N PRO A 332 -8.99 -7.61 13.48
CA PRO A 332 -9.41 -6.68 12.43
C PRO A 332 -9.73 -5.27 12.97
N TYR A 333 -9.85 -5.08 14.29
CA TYR A 333 -10.17 -3.80 14.91
C TYR A 333 -8.96 -2.94 15.23
N LEU A 334 -7.74 -3.50 15.16
CA LEU A 334 -6.53 -2.74 15.41
C LEU A 334 -6.32 -1.66 14.34
N GLY A 335 -5.97 -0.48 14.80
CA GLY A 335 -5.44 0.59 13.96
C GLY A 335 -3.96 0.34 13.65
N PRO A 336 -3.37 1.11 12.74
CA PRO A 336 -1.93 1.12 12.52
C PRO A 336 -1.13 1.80 13.67
N LEU A 337 -1.82 2.23 14.75
CA LEU A 337 -1.26 2.93 15.91
C LEU A 337 -0.99 1.99 17.08
#